data_AF-A0A947JL90-F1
#
_entry.id   AF-A0A947JL90-F1
#
_cell.length_a   1.000
_cell.length_b   1.000
_cell.length_c   1.000
_cell.angle_alpha   90.00
_cell.angle_beta   90.00
_cell.angle_gamma   90.00
#
_symmetry.space_group_name_H-M   'P 1'
#
loop_
_entity.id
_entity.type
_entity.pdbx_description
1 polymer ?
#
loop_
_entity_poly.entity_id
_entity_poly.type
_entity_poly.pdbx_seq_one_letter_code
_entity_poly.pdbx_strand_id
1 'polypeptide(L)'
;MVNLNDFHPTKCVICDTFGNATEIYPANFDLEAFNPGIFSARRLPDRIHYRIIRCKVCGLVRSDPVVNRRILASLYTQSSFSYADEAINSRYAYGRYLDRLNKYLTEKNTLLEIGCGNGFFL
;
A
#
# COMPACT_ATOMS: atom_id res chain seq x y z
N MET A 1 13.37 16.72 4.11
CA MET A 1 14.13 15.66 3.41
C MET A 1 14.10 14.42 4.28
N VAL A 2 13.98 13.24 3.67
CA VAL A 2 13.97 11.95 4.37
C VAL A 2 15.41 11.51 4.59
N ASN A 3 15.74 11.04 5.79
CA ASN A 3 17.08 10.61 6.18
C ASN A 3 17.05 9.14 6.63
N LEU A 4 18.22 8.51 6.71
CA LEU A 4 18.33 7.09 7.13
C LEU A 4 17.72 6.81 8.51
N ASN A 5 17.75 7.80 9.42
CA ASN A 5 17.17 7.68 10.77
C ASN A 5 15.63 7.70 10.78
N ASP A 6 14.98 8.03 9.66
CA ASP A 6 13.52 7.99 9.55
C ASP A 6 12.99 6.57 9.35
N PHE A 7 13.86 5.61 9.07
CA PHE A 7 13.51 4.21 8.85
C PHE A 7 13.55 3.44 10.16
N HIS A 8 12.50 2.66 10.40
CA HIS A 8 12.39 1.83 11.58
C HIS A 8 12.09 0.38 11.19
N PRO A 9 12.75 -0.60 11.82
CA PRO A 9 12.36 -1.99 11.72
C PRO A 9 10.94 -2.18 12.27
N THR A 10 10.21 -3.12 11.70
CA THR A 10 8.83 -3.42 12.06
C THR A 10 8.67 -4.87 12.51
N LYS A 11 7.68 -5.12 13.37
CA LYS A 11 7.24 -6.48 13.72
C LYS A 11 6.40 -7.07 12.59
N CYS A 12 6.37 -8.40 12.49
CA CYS A 12 5.43 -9.08 11.61
C CYS A 12 4.00 -8.82 12.09
N VAL A 13 3.14 -8.24 11.25
CA VAL A 13 1.75 -7.91 11.63
C VAL A 13 0.81 -9.12 11.77
N ILE A 14 1.29 -10.31 11.41
CA ILE A 14 0.52 -11.55 11.51
C ILE A 14 0.89 -12.36 12.76
N CYS A 15 2.16 -12.37 13.16
CA CYS A 15 2.65 -13.23 14.25
C CYS A 15 3.58 -12.51 15.25
N ASP A 16 3.63 -11.18 15.21
CA ASP A 16 4.42 -10.29 16.08
C ASP A 16 5.94 -10.52 16.14
N THR A 17 6.46 -11.41 15.31
CA THR A 17 7.89 -11.72 15.25
C THR A 17 8.71 -10.50 14.84
N PHE A 18 9.79 -10.21 15.59
CA PHE A 18 10.74 -9.13 15.31
C PHE A 18 12.10 -9.70 14.88
N GLY A 19 12.70 -9.18 13.80
CA GLY A 19 14.05 -9.55 13.34
C GLY A 19 14.24 -10.95 12.73
N ASN A 20 13.36 -11.93 12.99
CA ASN A 20 13.50 -13.30 12.46
C ASN A 20 12.91 -13.44 11.04
N ALA A 21 13.66 -12.98 10.04
CA ALA A 21 13.26 -13.00 8.64
C ALA A 21 14.42 -13.31 7.70
N THR A 22 14.10 -13.63 6.44
CA THR A 22 15.07 -13.77 5.33
C THR A 22 14.87 -12.62 4.36
N GLU A 23 15.94 -11.96 3.92
CA GLU A 23 15.86 -11.01 2.81
C GLU A 23 15.55 -11.74 1.50
N ILE A 24 14.58 -11.25 0.74
CA ILE A 24 14.24 -11.74 -0.60
C ILE A 24 14.80 -10.79 -1.66
N TYR A 25 14.64 -9.49 -1.44
CA TYR A 25 15.16 -8.46 -2.33
C TYR A 25 15.76 -7.30 -1.51
N PRO A 26 16.97 -6.82 -1.86
CA PRO A 26 17.53 -5.61 -1.25
C PRO A 26 16.73 -4.37 -1.65
N ALA A 27 16.83 -3.27 -0.91
CA ALA A 27 16.25 -2.01 -1.35
C ALA A 27 16.97 -1.49 -2.61
N ASN A 28 16.26 -0.80 -3.51
CA ASN A 28 16.84 -0.27 -4.75
C ASN A 28 16.46 1.19 -5.03
N PHE A 29 16.26 1.99 -3.98
CA PHE A 29 15.90 3.40 -4.08
C PHE A 29 16.97 4.30 -3.45
N ASP A 30 16.97 5.56 -3.87
CA ASP A 30 17.64 6.67 -3.18
C ASP A 30 16.64 7.44 -2.30
N LEU A 31 17.13 8.20 -1.32
CA LEU A 31 16.28 8.99 -0.42
C LEU A 31 15.46 10.08 -1.16
N GLU A 32 15.94 10.52 -2.32
CA GLU A 32 15.21 11.45 -3.20
C GLU A 32 13.94 10.82 -3.78
N ALA A 33 13.79 9.49 -3.76
CA ALA A 33 12.57 8.80 -4.18
C ALA A 33 11.36 9.10 -3.27
N PHE A 34 11.59 9.67 -2.09
CA PHE A 34 10.55 10.05 -1.13
C PHE A 34 10.00 11.44 -1.42
N ASN A 35 9.38 11.58 -2.59
CA ASN A 35 8.70 12.80 -3.00
C ASN A 35 7.29 12.48 -3.56
N PRO A 36 6.36 13.45 -3.57
CA PRO A 36 4.99 13.21 -4.01
C PRO A 36 4.82 12.87 -5.50
N GLY A 37 5.83 13.14 -6.34
CA GLY A 37 5.82 12.78 -7.76
C GLY A 37 6.14 11.31 -8.00
N ILE A 38 6.95 10.69 -7.14
CA ILE A 38 7.29 9.26 -7.19
C ILE A 38 6.35 8.45 -6.29
N PHE A 39 6.02 8.96 -5.10
CA PHE A 39 5.04 8.34 -4.22
C PHE A 39 3.63 8.51 -4.81
N SER A 40 3.20 7.52 -5.58
CA SER A 40 1.85 7.45 -6.15
C SER A 40 1.20 6.10 -5.88
N ALA A 41 -0.14 6.12 -5.75
CA ALA A 41 -0.97 4.93 -5.62
C ALA A 41 -0.93 4.05 -6.89
N ARG A 42 -0.81 4.67 -8.07
CA ARG A 42 -0.62 3.98 -9.35
C ARG A 42 0.46 4.67 -10.16
N ARG A 43 1.49 3.92 -10.49
CA ARG A 43 2.63 4.35 -11.29
C ARG A 43 2.94 3.32 -12.36
N LEU A 44 3.57 3.75 -13.44
CA LEU A 44 4.18 2.80 -14.37
C LEU A 44 5.27 2.00 -13.65
N PRO A 45 5.55 0.75 -14.04
CA PRO A 45 6.54 -0.09 -13.37
C PRO A 45 7.96 0.49 -13.45
N ASP A 46 8.34 1.28 -12.45
CA ASP A 46 9.69 1.84 -12.24
C ASP A 46 10.61 0.87 -11.47
N ARG A 47 10.04 -0.23 -10.97
CA ARG A 47 10.69 -1.26 -10.14
C ARG A 47 11.30 -0.72 -8.85
N ILE A 48 10.92 0.47 -8.39
CA ILE A 48 11.40 1.05 -7.13
C ILE A 48 10.71 0.35 -5.96
N HIS A 49 11.49 -0.19 -5.02
CA HIS A 49 10.95 -0.87 -3.84
C HIS A 49 11.87 -0.80 -2.62
N TYR A 50 11.25 -0.91 -1.45
CA TYR A 50 11.97 -1.16 -0.19
C TYR A 50 12.66 -2.51 -0.19
N ARG A 51 13.55 -2.72 0.78
CA ARG A 51 14.02 -4.06 1.12
C ARG A 51 12.81 -4.94 1.45
N ILE A 52 12.71 -6.09 0.79
CA ILE A 52 11.62 -7.05 0.96
C ILE A 52 12.16 -8.25 1.73
N ILE A 53 11.49 -8.58 2.83
CA ILE A 53 11.84 -9.72 3.69
C ILE A 53 10.68 -10.70 3.78
N ARG A 54 10.98 -11.96 4.11
CA ARG A 54 10.01 -13.02 4.45
C ARG A 54 10.18 -13.41 5.92
N CYS A 55 9.10 -13.32 6.70
CA CYS A 55 9.10 -13.82 8.07
C CYS A 55 9.38 -15.33 8.10
N LYS A 56 10.34 -15.77 8.92
CA LYS A 56 10.70 -17.20 9.06
C LYS A 56 9.70 -18.02 9.90
N VAL A 57 8.74 -17.35 10.54
CA VAL A 57 7.71 -18.01 11.38
C VAL A 57 6.42 -18.24 10.59
N CYS A 58 5.80 -17.19 10.07
CA CYS A 58 4.50 -17.29 9.39
C CYS A 58 4.57 -17.10 7.87
N GLY A 59 5.75 -16.83 7.31
CA GLY A 59 5.94 -16.68 5.87
C GLY A 59 5.49 -15.33 5.28
N LEU A 60 4.99 -14.38 6.07
CA LEU A 60 4.59 -13.06 5.57
C LEU A 60 5.75 -12.38 4.83
N VAL A 61 5.50 -11.97 3.59
CA VAL A 61 6.39 -11.12 2.80
C VAL A 61 6.02 -9.67 3.02
N ARG A 62 6.99 -8.83 3.39
CA ARG A 62 6.76 -7.41 3.70
C ARG A 62 8.01 -6.57 3.48
N SER A 63 7.80 -5.26 3.39
CA SER A 63 8.89 -4.28 3.47
C SER A 63 9.38 -4.12 4.90
N ASP A 64 10.69 -4.01 5.06
CA ASP A 64 11.35 -3.75 6.35
C ASP A 64 12.78 -3.28 6.10
N PRO A 65 13.30 -2.21 6.73
CA PRO A 65 12.55 -1.27 7.55
C PRO A 65 11.60 -0.43 6.68
N VAL A 66 10.70 0.33 7.32
CA VAL A 66 9.81 1.28 6.64
C VAL A 66 10.08 2.69 7.14
N VAL A 67 9.83 3.70 6.29
CA VAL A 67 9.98 5.10 6.69
C VAL A 67 8.89 5.48 7.70
N ASN A 68 9.14 6.50 8.51
CA ASN A 68 8.23 7.01 9.52
C ASN A 68 6.81 7.25 8.96
N ARG A 69 5.79 6.83 9.72
CA ARG A 69 4.38 7.00 9.35
C ARG A 69 3.99 8.44 9.04
N ARG A 70 4.58 9.43 9.73
CA ARG A 70 4.31 10.86 9.47
C ARG A 70 4.77 11.27 8.07
N ILE A 71 5.92 10.76 7.62
CA ILE A 71 6.43 11.01 6.27
C ILE A 71 5.53 10.33 5.24
N LEU A 72 5.17 9.06 5.44
CA LEU A 72 4.24 8.35 4.55
C LEU A 72 2.88 9.07 4.44
N ALA A 73 2.32 9.53 5.56
CA ALA A 73 1.07 10.27 5.57
C ALA A 73 1.20 11.59 4.78
N SER A 74 2.28 12.34 4.99
CA SER A 74 2.55 13.57 4.24
C SER A 74 2.67 13.31 2.73
N LEU A 75 3.39 12.26 2.33
CA LEU A 75 3.54 11.88 0.92
C LEU A 75 2.21 11.46 0.31
N TYR A 76 1.41 10.67 1.03
CA TYR A 76 0.08 10.26 0.59
C TYR A 76 -0.84 11.46 0.36
N THR A 77 -0.89 12.41 1.31
CA THR A 77 -1.71 13.63 1.18
C THR A 77 -1.28 14.53 0.01
N GLN A 78 0.03 14.58 -0.29
CA GLN A 78 0.55 15.42 -1.38
C GLN A 78 0.56 14.71 -2.74
N SER A 79 0.40 13.39 -2.78
CA SER A 79 0.41 12.62 -4.02
C SER A 79 -0.76 12.99 -4.94
N SER A 80 -0.54 12.87 -6.25
CA SER A 80 -1.56 13.16 -7.25
C SER A 80 -2.39 11.93 -7.60
N PHE A 81 -3.66 12.17 -7.95
CA PHE A 81 -4.51 11.16 -8.59
C PHE A 81 -4.29 11.18 -10.11
N SER A 82 -3.58 10.17 -10.63
CA SER A 82 -3.11 10.14 -12.02
C SER A 82 -3.69 9.01 -12.88
N TYR A 83 -4.74 8.32 -12.40
CA TYR A 83 -5.27 7.09 -13.01
C TYR A 83 -6.79 7.15 -13.27
N ALA A 84 -7.27 8.32 -13.73
CA ALA A 84 -8.69 8.57 -13.96
C ALA A 84 -9.30 7.59 -14.98
N ASP A 85 -8.57 7.27 -16.04
CA ASP A 85 -9.03 6.37 -17.10
C ASP A 85 -9.14 4.93 -16.58
N GLU A 86 -8.20 4.46 -15.75
CA GLU A 86 -8.27 3.15 -15.11
C GLU A 86 -9.36 3.05 -14.04
N ALA A 87 -9.77 4.18 -13.45
CA ALA A 87 -10.85 4.21 -12.47
C ALA A 87 -12.19 3.76 -13.09
N ILE A 88 -12.42 4.02 -14.38
CA ILE A 88 -13.61 3.55 -15.11
C ILE A 88 -13.70 2.03 -15.09
N ASN A 89 -12.60 1.35 -15.43
CA ASN A 89 -12.53 -0.12 -15.40
C ASN A 89 -12.62 -0.65 -13.96
N SER A 90 -12.01 0.06 -13.00
CA SER A 90 -12.07 -0.29 -11.59
C SER A 90 -13.51 -0.25 -11.06
N ARG A 91 -14.30 0.78 -11.44
CA ARG A 91 -15.74 0.88 -11.09
C ARG A 91 -16.53 -0.36 -11.54
N TYR A 92 -16.34 -0.83 -12.76
CA TYR A 92 -17.01 -2.04 -13.26
C TYR A 92 -16.63 -3.29 -12.47
N ALA A 93 -15.33 -3.45 -12.18
CA ALA A 93 -14.86 -4.59 -11.40
C ALA A 93 -15.45 -4.59 -9.98
N TYR A 94 -15.40 -3.44 -9.29
CA TYR A 94 -15.91 -3.32 -7.92
C TYR A 94 -17.43 -3.49 -7.86
N GLY A 95 -18.17 -2.86 -8.80
CA GLY A 95 -19.63 -3.04 -8.90
C GLY A 95 -20.03 -4.50 -9.07
N ARG A 96 -19.30 -5.27 -9.89
CA ARG A 96 -19.52 -6.71 -10.04
C ARG A 96 -19.37 -7.48 -8.73
N TYR A 97 -18.42 -7.12 -7.87
CA TYR A 97 -18.27 -7.75 -6.56
C TYR A 97 -19.33 -7.31 -5.56
N LEU A 98 -19.76 -6.05 -5.62
CA LEU A 98 -20.87 -5.56 -4.82
C LEU A 98 -22.19 -6.28 -5.17
N ASP A 99 -22.43 -6.56 -6.45
CA ASP A 99 -23.59 -7.35 -6.91
C ASP A 99 -23.55 -8.78 -6.40
N ARG A 100 -22.36 -9.37 -6.29
CA ARG A 100 -22.20 -10.72 -5.72
C ARG A 100 -22.62 -10.79 -4.25
N LEU A 101 -22.76 -9.67 -3.53
CA LEU A 101 -23.28 -9.69 -2.17
C LEU A 101 -24.78 -10.01 -2.11
N ASN A 102 -25.53 -9.83 -3.20
CA ASN A 102 -26.96 -10.14 -3.25
C ASN A 102 -27.26 -11.60 -2.89
N LYS A 103 -26.33 -12.52 -3.21
CA LYS A 103 -26.46 -13.94 -2.88
C LYS A 103 -26.40 -14.25 -1.38
N TYR A 104 -25.91 -13.30 -0.58
CA TYR A 104 -25.82 -13.43 0.88
C TYR A 104 -26.97 -12.70 1.60
N LEU A 105 -28.01 -12.26 0.87
CA LEU A 105 -29.17 -11.54 1.41
C LEU A 105 -28.76 -10.34 2.30
N THR A 106 -27.63 -9.71 1.97
CA THR A 106 -27.08 -8.61 2.76
C THR A 106 -27.88 -7.33 2.52
N GLU A 107 -28.32 -6.68 3.61
CA GLU A 107 -28.87 -5.33 3.54
C GLU A 107 -27.77 -4.32 3.19
N LYS A 108 -28.01 -3.47 2.19
CA LYS A 108 -27.02 -2.51 1.67
C LYS A 108 -27.25 -1.09 2.20
N ASN A 109 -27.49 -0.97 3.51
CA ASN A 109 -27.86 0.32 4.12
C ASN A 109 -26.66 1.25 4.30
N THR A 110 -25.47 0.70 4.59
CA THR A 110 -24.25 1.46 4.86
C THR A 110 -23.02 0.74 4.31
N LEU A 111 -22.08 1.49 3.73
CA LEU A 111 -20.83 0.97 3.18
C LEU A 111 -19.63 1.79 3.69
N LEU A 112 -18.59 1.11 4.16
CA LEU A 112 -17.29 1.70 4.51
C LEU A 112 -16.24 1.18 3.55
N GLU A 113 -15.56 2.09 2.85
CA GLU A 113 -14.38 1.79 2.05
C GLU A 113 -13.13 2.35 2.71
N ILE A 114 -12.12 1.50 2.93
CA ILE A 114 -10.80 1.92 3.40
C ILE A 114 -9.89 2.08 2.18
N GLY A 115 -9.35 3.29 1.99
CA GLY A 115 -8.50 3.61 0.83
C GLY A 115 -9.28 3.91 -0.44
N CYS A 116 -10.38 4.66 -0.33
CA CYS A 116 -11.31 4.97 -1.42
C CYS A 116 -10.75 5.85 -2.56
N GLY A 117 -9.51 6.34 -2.45
CA GLY A 117 -8.89 7.16 -3.50
C GLY A 117 -9.68 8.43 -3.77
N ASN A 118 -10.25 8.56 -4.97
CA ASN A 118 -11.14 9.67 -5.35
C ASN A 118 -12.63 9.38 -5.10
N GLY A 119 -12.96 8.25 -4.47
CA GLY A 119 -14.33 7.85 -4.16
C GLY A 119 -15.10 7.17 -5.29
N PHE A 120 -14.45 6.74 -6.39
CA PHE A 120 -15.16 6.16 -7.55
C PHE A 120 -16.04 4.92 -7.25
N PHE A 121 -15.78 4.22 -6.14
CA PHE A 121 -16.56 3.04 -5.71
C PHE A 121 -17.73 3.38 -4.80
N LEU A 122 -17.67 4.51 -4.07
CA LEU A 122 -18.73 5.01 -3.21
C LEU A 122 -19.77 5.78 -4.04
#